data_AF-X1U2M6-F1
#
_entry.id   AF-X1U2M6-F1
#
_cell.length_a   1.000
_cell.length_b   1.000
_cell.length_c   1.000
_cell.angle_alpha   90.00
_cell.angle_beta   90.00
_cell.angle_gamma   90.00
#
_symmetry.space_group_name_H-M   'P 1'
#
loop_
_entity.id
_entity.type
_entity.pdbx_description
1 polymer ?
#
loop_
_entity_poly.entity_id
_entity_poly.type
_entity_poly.pdbx_seq_one_letter_code
_entity_poly.pdbx_strand_id
1 'polypeptide(L)'
;MIRIHFKDDGQDILWWDVNEEGVVERCNLQEQIWPGTKVIGSSGGAVQPQDIKPGEKLLVIYQSGRGGEFIHPVTKVENLV
;
A
#
# COMPACT_ATOMS: atom_id res chain seq x y z
N MET A 1 0.51 -10.12 -8.19
CA MET A 1 0.02 -8.77 -7.81
C MET A 1 -1.04 -8.91 -6.71
N ILE A 2 -1.15 -7.94 -5.81
CA ILE A 2 -2.22 -7.90 -4.80
C ILE A 2 -2.97 -6.57 -4.79
N ARG A 3 -4.18 -6.58 -4.24
CA ARG A 3 -4.92 -5.38 -3.87
C ARG A 3 -4.98 -5.25 -2.35
N ILE A 4 -4.50 -4.13 -1.84
CA ILE A 4 -4.59 -3.74 -0.43
C ILE A 4 -5.74 -2.77 -0.29
N HIS A 5 -6.70 -3.09 0.57
CA HIS A 5 -7.80 -2.19 0.92
C HIS A 5 -7.50 -1.50 2.24
N PHE A 6 -7.90 -0.25 2.35
CA PHE A 6 -7.70 0.58 3.53
C PHE A 6 -9.03 0.90 4.21
N LYS A 7 -8.96 1.24 5.49
CA LYS A 7 -10.13 1.69 6.24
C LYS A 7 -10.60 3.04 5.67
N ASP A 8 -11.87 3.14 5.31
CA ASP A 8 -12.48 4.37 4.85
C ASP A 8 -12.88 5.24 6.06
N ASP A 9 -12.06 6.24 6.37
CA ASP A 9 -12.36 7.25 7.39
C ASP A 9 -12.75 8.60 6.76
N GLY A 10 -13.50 8.57 5.65
CA GLY A 10 -13.90 9.76 4.90
C GLY A 10 -12.80 10.28 3.98
N GLN A 11 -12.04 9.36 3.40
CA GLN A 11 -10.79 9.64 2.70
C GLN A 11 -10.86 9.34 1.20
N ASP A 12 -9.97 9.97 0.45
CA ASP A 12 -9.92 9.87 -1.01
C ASP A 12 -9.06 8.68 -1.50
N ILE A 13 -8.85 7.61 -0.73
CA ILE A 13 -8.21 6.36 -1.19
C ILE A 13 -8.79 5.18 -0.42
N LEU A 14 -9.24 4.16 -1.15
CA LEU A 14 -9.83 2.96 -0.58
C LEU A 14 -8.99 1.71 -0.86
N TRP A 15 -8.20 1.68 -1.95
CA TRP A 15 -7.32 0.56 -2.23
C TRP A 15 -6.14 0.91 -3.14
N TRP A 16 -5.08 0.09 -3.05
CA TRP A 16 -3.91 0.07 -3.92
C TRP A 16 -3.70 -1.31 -4.54
N ASP A 17 -3.36 -1.35 -5.83
CA ASP A 17 -2.80 -2.53 -6.47
C ASP A 17 -1.28 -2.45 -6.39
N VAL A 18 -0.66 -3.48 -5.83
CA VAL A 18 0.77 -3.54 -5.54
C VAL A 18 1.39 -4.74 -6.25
N ASN A 19 2.47 -4.49 -6.98
CA ASN A 19 3.20 -5.52 -7.71
C ASN A 19 4.13 -6.34 -6.80
N GLU A 20 4.84 -7.30 -7.38
CA GLU A 20 5.71 -8.24 -6.65
C GLU A 20 6.93 -7.56 -6.00
N GLU A 21 7.28 -6.35 -6.43
CA GLU A 21 8.37 -5.55 -5.84
C GLU A 21 7.90 -4.65 -4.69
N GLY A 22 6.61 -4.71 -4.35
CA GLY A 22 5.98 -3.85 -3.36
C GLY A 22 5.65 -2.46 -3.88
N VAL A 23 5.66 -2.23 -5.19
CA VAL A 23 5.36 -0.91 -5.79
C VAL A 23 3.87 -0.80 -6.12
N VAL A 24 3.25 0.31 -5.71
CA VAL A 24 1.88 0.65 -6.08
C VAL A 24 1.82 0.94 -7.58
N GLU A 25 0.98 0.23 -8.32
CA GLU A 25 0.78 0.45 -9.75
C GLU A 25 -0.54 1.16 -10.04
N ARG A 26 -1.58 0.91 -9.24
CA ARG A 26 -2.91 1.51 -9.40
C ARG A 26 -3.57 1.80 -8.06
N CYS A 27 -4.54 2.69 -8.07
CA CYS A 27 -5.38 3.00 -6.92
C CYS A 27 -6.75 3.49 -7.39
N ASN A 28 -7.79 3.41 -6.55
CA ASN A 28 -9.12 3.87 -6.96
C ASN A 28 -9.24 5.38 -7.19
N LEU A 29 -8.40 6.15 -6.50
CA LEU A 29 -8.49 7.59 -6.42
C LEU A 29 -7.08 8.16 -6.25
N GLN A 30 -6.88 9.42 -6.66
CA GLN A 30 -5.58 10.09 -6.61
C GLN A 30 -4.45 9.32 -7.34
N GLU A 31 -4.74 8.78 -8.53
CA GLU A 31 -3.77 8.04 -9.37
C GLU A 31 -2.51 8.83 -9.77
N GLN A 32 -2.48 10.15 -9.54
CA GLN A 32 -1.26 10.95 -9.76
C GLN A 32 -0.34 11.03 -8.54
N ILE A 33 -0.76 10.52 -7.38
CA ILE A 33 -0.03 10.65 -6.11
C ILE A 33 0.60 9.31 -5.69
N TRP A 34 -0.18 8.22 -5.77
CA TRP A 34 0.18 6.96 -5.12
C TRP A 34 1.00 5.98 -5.96
N PRO A 35 0.71 5.78 -7.26
CA PRO A 35 1.54 4.90 -8.09
C PRO A 35 3.02 5.23 -7.97
N GLY A 36 3.91 4.24 -7.94
CA GLY A 36 5.33 4.43 -7.65
C GLY A 36 5.71 4.54 -6.17
N THR A 37 4.74 4.65 -5.26
CA THR A 37 4.98 4.46 -3.83
C THR A 37 5.40 3.03 -3.57
N LYS A 38 6.44 2.82 -2.76
CA LYS A 38 6.92 1.49 -2.39
C LYS A 38 6.49 1.13 -0.98
N VAL A 39 5.76 0.03 -0.83
CA VAL A 39 5.43 -0.57 0.47
C VAL A 39 6.64 -1.38 0.94
N ILE A 40 7.09 -1.11 2.16
CA ILE A 40 8.26 -1.77 2.77
C ILE A 40 7.86 -2.50 4.04
N GLY A 41 8.51 -3.63 4.30
CA GLY A 41 8.35 -4.36 5.55
C GLY A 41 8.93 -3.59 6.73
N SER A 42 8.54 -3.97 7.94
CA SER A 42 9.02 -3.39 9.20
C SER A 42 10.54 -3.49 9.42
N SER A 43 11.22 -4.38 8.67
CA SER A 43 12.69 -4.49 8.63
C SER A 43 13.37 -3.66 7.52
N GLY A 44 12.62 -2.85 6.78
CA GLY A 44 13.13 -2.04 5.65
C GLY A 44 13.37 -2.81 4.35
N GLY A 45 13.08 -4.12 4.32
CA GLY A 45 13.07 -4.93 3.10
C GLY A 45 11.82 -4.71 2.25
N ALA A 46 11.83 -5.24 1.02
CA ALA A 46 10.61 -5.32 0.21
C ALA A 46 9.55 -6.12 0.97
N VAL A 47 8.34 -5.56 1.11
CA VAL A 47 7.24 -6.30 1.73
C VAL A 47 6.79 -7.36 0.75
N GLN A 48 6.64 -8.61 1.20
CA GLN A 48 5.94 -9.57 0.39
C GLN A 48 4.43 -9.40 0.63
N PRO A 49 3.60 -9.55 -0.41
CA PRO A 49 2.15 -9.44 -0.27
C PRO A 49 1.53 -10.26 0.88
N GLN A 50 2.04 -11.47 1.11
CA GLN A 50 1.59 -12.37 2.18
C GLN A 50 1.92 -11.88 3.60
N ASP A 51 2.83 -10.92 3.73
CA ASP A 51 3.23 -10.38 5.03
C ASP A 51 2.25 -9.31 5.52
N ILE A 52 1.42 -8.77 4.61
CA ILE A 52 0.48 -7.68 4.92
C ILE A 52 -0.80 -8.23 5.53
N LYS A 53 -1.16 -7.73 6.73
CA LYS A 53 -2.29 -8.20 7.53
C LYS A 53 -3.31 -7.10 7.79
N PRO A 54 -4.62 -7.41 7.77
CA PRO A 54 -5.65 -6.51 8.23
C PRO A 54 -5.38 -5.99 9.66
N GLY A 55 -5.61 -4.70 9.88
CA GLY A 55 -5.45 -4.00 11.15
C GLY A 55 -4.11 -3.27 11.30
N GLU A 56 -3.10 -3.59 10.49
CA GLU A 56 -1.82 -2.90 10.54
C GLU A 56 -1.78 -1.66 9.64
N LYS A 57 -0.81 -0.79 9.91
CA LYS A 57 -0.46 0.31 9.02
C LYS A 57 0.78 -0.04 8.23
N LEU A 58 0.86 0.50 7.02
CA LEU A 58 1.99 0.23 6.13
C LEU A 58 3.13 1.20 6.41
N LEU A 59 4.37 0.73 6.28
CA LEU A 59 5.50 1.61 6.05
C LEU A 59 5.69 1.78 4.54
N VAL A 60 5.89 3.01 4.11
CA VAL A 60 5.99 3.36 2.69
C VAL A 60 7.15 4.30 2.42
N ILE A 61 7.67 4.23 1.20
CA ILE A 61 8.55 5.23 0.60
C ILE A 61 7.77 5.87 -0.55
N TYR A 62 7.45 7.15 -0.41
CA TYR A 62 6.75 7.92 -1.44
C TYR A 62 7.65 8.15 -2.65
N GLN A 63 7.07 8.49 -3.81
CA GLN A 63 7.82 8.85 -5.03
C GLN A 63 8.90 9.90 -4.80
N SER A 64 8.70 10.82 -3.85
CA SER A 64 9.68 11.85 -3.48
C SER A 64 10.93 11.31 -2.76
N GLY A 65 10.96 10.02 -2.43
CA GLY A 65 12.01 9.36 -1.65
C GLY A 65 11.82 9.47 -0.13
N ARG A 66 10.81 10.21 0.35
CA ARG A 66 10.50 10.31 1.77
C ARG A 66 9.83 9.02 2.27
N GLY A 67 10.36 8.47 3.35
CA GLY A 67 9.73 7.35 4.07
C GLY A 67 8.73 7.82 5.14
N GLY A 68 7.75 6.99 5.45
CA GLY A 68 6.83 7.21 6.57
C GLY A 68 5.82 6.08 6.78
N GLU A 69 5.06 6.17 7.87
CA GLU A 69 3.90 5.32 8.10
C GLU A 69 2.70 5.88 7.31
N PHE A 70 2.07 5.02 6.51
CA PHE A 70 0.79 5.32 5.88
C PHE A 70 -0.30 5.25 6.94
N ILE A 71 -1.03 6.35 7.10
CA ILE A 71 -1.88 6.56 8.27
C ILE A 71 -3.11 5.65 8.32
N HIS A 72 -3.53 5.11 7.18
CA HIS A 72 -4.76 4.33 7.06
C HIS A 72 -4.48 2.83 7.23
N PRO A 73 -5.13 2.18 8.22
CA PRO A 73 -4.95 0.76 8.44
C PRO A 73 -5.47 -0.07 7.27
N VAL A 74 -4.82 -1.20 7.02
CA VAL A 74 -5.27 -2.22 6.08
C VAL A 74 -6.55 -2.87 6.60
N THR A 75 -7.56 -3.07 5.75
CA THR A 75 -8.80 -3.78 6.08
C THR A 75 -8.87 -5.14 5.42
N LYS A 76 -8.26 -5.29 4.23
CA LYS A 76 -8.29 -6.51 3.43
C LYS A 76 -7.11 -6.55 2.48
N VAL A 77 -6.61 -7.75 2.20
CA VAL A 77 -5.65 -8.00 1.11
C VAL A 77 -6.23 -9.06 0.19
N GLU A 78 -6.18 -8.83 -1.12
CA GLU A 78 -6.69 -9.74 -2.15
C GLU A 78 -5.57 -10.10 -3.12
N ASN A 79 -5.50 -11.36 -3.52
CA ASN A 79 -4.64 -11.77 -4.64
C ASN A 79 -5.35 -11.44 -5.94
N LEU A 80 -4.69 -10.65 -6.79
CA LEU A 80 -5.16 -10.40 -8.16
C LEU A 80 -4.54 -11.45 -9.07
N VAL A 81 -5.41 -12.21 -9.74
CA VAL A 81 -5.07 -13.28 -10.69
C VAL A 81 -4.84 -12.68 -12.08
#